data_AF-A0A2V7DKG7-F1
#
_entry.id   AF-A0A2V7DKG7-F1
#
_cell.length_a   1.000
_cell.length_b   1.000
_cell.length_c   1.000
_cell.angle_alpha   90.00
_cell.angle_beta   90.00
_cell.angle_gamma   90.00
#
_symmetry.space_group_name_H-M   'P 1'
#
loop_
_entity.id
_entity.type
_entity.pdbx_description
1 polymer ?
#
loop_
_entity_poly.entity_id
_entity_poly.type
_entity_poly.pdbx_seq_one_letter_code
_entity_poly.pdbx_strand_id
1 'polypeptide(L)'
;MRTFARARFVRVSSRKAGVVLEQIRGKSVADALATLQYTPRTAARLIEKVLRSAIANAEHNHQVRNLDDLRVVQATADGGPSLKRVQPRAMGRAFFIKHRTSHLTVAVSDEGNGSRLAPPPEQRERTPGARPATAAAPAETAEAKPAARARPPRGGGKTAAPKRGAGKGKK
;
A
#
# COMPACT_ATOMS: atom_id res chain seq x y z
N MET A 1 -13.43 -26.14 -3.16
CA MET A 1 -14.43 -25.54 -4.06
C MET A 1 -14.38 -24.03 -4.01
N ARG A 2 -14.51 -23.31 -5.13
CA ARG A 2 -14.24 -21.86 -5.16
C ARG A 2 -15.29 -21.07 -5.93
N THR A 3 -15.91 -20.10 -5.25
CA THR A 3 -16.94 -19.20 -5.82
C THR A 3 -16.41 -17.78 -5.84
N PHE A 4 -16.67 -17.02 -6.91
CA PHE A 4 -16.20 -15.64 -7.05
C PHE A 4 -17.34 -14.64 -7.24
N ALA A 5 -17.14 -13.43 -6.74
CA ALA A 5 -17.97 -12.26 -7.02
C ALA A 5 -17.08 -11.12 -7.53
N ARG A 6 -17.60 -10.36 -8.50
CA ARG A 6 -16.88 -9.26 -9.14
C ARG A 6 -17.72 -8.00 -9.21
N ALA A 7 -17.20 -6.88 -8.71
CA ALA A 7 -17.74 -5.55 -8.95
C ALA A 7 -16.86 -4.80 -9.95
N ARG A 8 -17.44 -4.39 -11.08
CA ARG A 8 -16.71 -3.71 -12.16
C ARG A 8 -16.96 -2.20 -12.16
N PHE A 9 -15.96 -1.44 -12.61
CA PHE A 9 -16.00 0.03 -12.74
C PHE A 9 -16.30 0.77 -11.42
N VAL A 10 -15.79 0.25 -10.32
CA VAL A 10 -15.92 0.88 -9.00
C VAL A 10 -15.10 2.16 -8.97
N ARG A 11 -15.69 3.26 -8.50
CA ARG A 11 -15.08 4.61 -8.48
C ARG A 11 -14.08 4.79 -7.33
N VAL A 12 -13.16 3.84 -7.18
CA VAL A 12 -12.10 3.84 -6.16
C VAL A 12 -10.78 3.47 -6.83
N SER A 13 -9.67 4.01 -6.33
CA SER A 13 -8.35 3.60 -6.80
C SER A 13 -8.02 2.19 -6.30
N SER A 14 -7.49 1.34 -7.17
CA SER A 14 -7.08 -0.03 -6.83
C SER A 14 -6.20 -0.08 -5.57
N ARG A 15 -5.27 0.87 -5.41
CA ARG A 15 -4.40 0.96 -4.22
C ARG A 15 -5.18 1.17 -2.91
N LYS A 16 -6.25 1.99 -2.92
CA LYS A 16 -7.05 2.27 -1.73
C LYS A 16 -7.91 1.06 -1.33
N ALA A 17 -8.45 0.34 -2.32
CA ALA A 17 -9.19 -0.88 -2.10
C ALA A 17 -8.27 -2.04 -1.66
N GLY A 18 -7.08 -2.14 -2.26
CA GLY A 18 -6.10 -3.18 -1.98
C GLY A 18 -5.68 -3.25 -0.51
N VAL A 19 -5.50 -2.10 0.16
CA VAL A 19 -5.18 -2.06 1.60
C VAL A 19 -6.24 -2.77 2.44
N VAL A 20 -7.51 -2.62 2.10
CA VAL A 20 -8.63 -3.27 2.83
C VAL A 20 -8.75 -4.73 2.43
N LEU A 21 -8.53 -5.06 1.15
CA LEU A 21 -8.56 -6.45 0.66
C LEU A 21 -7.46 -7.31 1.27
N GLU A 22 -6.28 -6.73 1.54
CA GLU A 22 -5.19 -7.44 2.21
C GLU A 22 -5.57 -7.81 3.66
N GLN A 23 -6.34 -6.98 4.36
CA GLN A 23 -6.78 -7.25 5.72
C GLN A 23 -7.77 -8.43 5.83
N ILE A 24 -8.51 -8.74 4.77
CA ILE A 24 -9.52 -9.80 4.78
C ILE A 24 -9.04 -11.10 4.13
N ARG A 25 -7.91 -11.07 3.43
CA ARG A 25 -7.37 -12.25 2.74
C ARG A 25 -6.96 -13.31 3.79
N GLY A 26 -7.42 -14.54 3.60
CA GLY A 26 -7.12 -15.68 4.48
C GLY A 26 -7.97 -15.77 5.76
N LYS A 27 -8.84 -14.78 6.02
CA LYS A 27 -9.75 -14.81 7.18
C LYS A 27 -11.01 -15.64 6.89
N SER A 28 -11.68 -16.05 7.97
CA SER A 28 -13.05 -16.57 7.90
C SER A 28 -13.99 -15.48 7.38
N VAL A 29 -15.12 -15.88 6.80
CA VAL A 29 -16.13 -14.93 6.32
C VAL A 29 -16.71 -14.09 7.46
N ALA A 30 -16.94 -14.69 8.64
CA ALA A 30 -17.43 -13.98 9.82
C ALA A 30 -16.46 -12.87 10.28
N ASP A 31 -15.17 -13.21 10.42
CA ASP A 31 -14.13 -12.25 10.81
C ASP A 31 -13.92 -11.16 9.75
N ALA A 32 -14.02 -11.53 8.47
CA ALA A 32 -13.93 -10.58 7.37
C ALA A 32 -15.08 -9.56 7.40
N LEU A 33 -16.32 -10.00 7.66
CA LEU A 33 -17.47 -9.10 7.79
C LEU A 33 -17.32 -8.15 8.98
N ALA A 34 -16.90 -8.66 10.14
CA ALA A 34 -16.63 -7.83 11.31
C ALA A 34 -15.52 -6.80 11.02
N THR A 35 -14.40 -7.23 10.42
CA THR A 35 -13.31 -6.32 10.05
C THR A 35 -13.78 -5.21 9.10
N LEU A 36 -14.61 -5.55 8.10
CA LEU A 36 -15.10 -4.59 7.11
C LEU A 36 -16.07 -3.57 7.69
N GLN A 37 -16.91 -3.96 8.65
CA GLN A 37 -17.86 -3.05 9.30
C GLN A 37 -17.17 -1.93 10.09
N TYR A 38 -16.08 -2.26 10.79
CA TYR A 38 -15.38 -1.29 11.66
C TYR A 38 -14.20 -0.57 10.98
N THR A 39 -13.89 -0.89 9.72
CA THR A 39 -12.80 -0.23 9.01
C THR A 39 -13.22 1.17 8.54
N PRO A 40 -12.50 2.25 8.91
CA PRO A 40 -12.89 3.64 8.59
C PRO A 40 -12.54 4.06 7.14
N ARG A 41 -12.72 3.15 6.17
CA ARG A 41 -12.42 3.40 4.75
C ARG A 41 -13.68 3.26 3.91
N THR A 42 -13.91 4.17 2.98
CA THR A 42 -15.05 4.10 2.04
C THR A 42 -15.04 2.82 1.20
N ALA A 43 -13.85 2.28 0.90
CA ALA A 43 -13.70 1.02 0.17
C ALA A 43 -14.28 -0.18 0.93
N ALA A 44 -14.30 -0.15 2.27
CA ALA A 44 -14.79 -1.26 3.09
C ALA A 44 -16.28 -1.53 2.82
N ARG A 45 -17.11 -0.48 2.79
CA ARG A 45 -18.55 -0.59 2.46
C ARG A 45 -18.82 -1.18 1.09
N LEU A 46 -17.93 -0.94 0.12
CA LEU A 46 -18.07 -1.49 -1.23
C LEU A 46 -17.65 -2.96 -1.26
N ILE A 47 -16.57 -3.30 -0.58
CA ILE A 47 -16.07 -4.68 -0.47
C ILE A 47 -17.05 -5.56 0.31
N GLU A 48 -17.67 -5.03 1.36
CA GLU A 48 -18.71 -5.71 2.14
C GLU A 48 -19.87 -6.17 1.26
N LYS A 49 -20.33 -5.32 0.33
CA LYS A 49 -21.37 -5.69 -0.64
C LYS A 49 -20.92 -6.82 -1.56
N VAL A 50 -19.68 -6.79 -2.03
CA VAL A 50 -19.12 -7.83 -2.90
C VAL A 50 -18.97 -9.15 -2.13
N LEU A 51 -18.53 -9.09 -0.87
CA LEU A 51 -18.40 -10.27 -0.02
C LEU A 51 -19.78 -10.90 0.26
N ARG A 52 -20.78 -10.11 0.61
CA ARG A 52 -22.17 -10.59 0.76
C ARG A 52 -22.70 -11.25 -0.51
N SER A 53 -22.40 -10.69 -1.68
CA SER A 53 -22.76 -11.31 -2.96
C SER A 53 -22.02 -12.63 -3.20
N ALA A 54 -20.76 -12.74 -2.80
CA ALA A 54 -20.01 -14.00 -2.90
C ALA A 54 -20.60 -15.10 -2.01
N ILE A 55 -21.04 -14.74 -0.80
CA ILE A 55 -21.72 -15.65 0.13
C ILE A 55 -23.05 -16.13 -0.47
N ALA A 56 -23.89 -15.21 -0.93
CA ALA A 56 -25.17 -15.55 -1.55
C ALA A 56 -25.01 -16.46 -2.78
N ASN A 57 -23.96 -16.23 -3.58
CA ASN A 57 -23.64 -17.10 -4.72
C ASN A 57 -23.20 -18.50 -4.27
N ALA A 58 -22.48 -18.60 -3.15
CA ALA A 58 -22.07 -19.88 -2.58
C ALA A 58 -23.29 -20.65 -2.04
N GLU A 59 -24.18 -19.98 -1.31
CA GLU A 59 -25.42 -20.57 -0.81
C GLU A 59 -26.32 -21.06 -1.95
N HIS A 60 -26.57 -20.23 -2.96
CA HIS A 60 -27.51 -20.55 -4.02
C HIS A 60 -26.98 -21.62 -5.00
N ASN A 61 -25.76 -21.45 -5.51
CA ASN A 61 -25.24 -22.29 -6.58
C ASN A 61 -24.61 -23.59 -6.08
N HIS A 62 -24.11 -23.60 -4.83
CA HIS A 62 -23.38 -24.74 -4.27
C HIS A 62 -24.07 -25.34 -3.04
N GLN A 63 -25.29 -24.90 -2.71
CA GLN A 63 -26.12 -25.35 -1.59
C GLN A 63 -25.34 -25.44 -0.26
N VAL A 64 -24.38 -24.55 -0.04
CA VAL A 64 -23.60 -24.56 1.18
C VAL A 64 -24.49 -24.13 2.34
N ARG A 65 -24.66 -25.01 3.33
CA ARG A 65 -25.50 -24.75 4.52
C ARG A 65 -24.75 -24.02 5.63
N ASN A 66 -23.44 -24.21 5.72
CA ASN A 66 -22.64 -23.69 6.82
C ASN A 66 -21.78 -22.51 6.34
N LEU A 67 -22.02 -21.34 6.92
CA LEU A 67 -21.29 -20.10 6.63
C LEU A 67 -19.92 -20.06 7.32
N ASP A 68 -19.76 -20.83 8.40
CA ASP A 68 -18.60 -20.77 9.29
C ASP A 68 -17.34 -21.41 8.67
N ASP A 69 -17.53 -22.36 7.76
CA ASP A 69 -16.44 -23.06 7.08
C ASP A 69 -15.88 -22.24 5.90
N LEU A 70 -16.64 -21.24 5.42
CA LEU A 70 -16.21 -20.39 4.30
C LEU A 70 -15.07 -19.46 4.69
N ARG A 71 -14.03 -19.46 3.85
CA ARG A 71 -12.87 -18.58 3.96
C ARG A 71 -12.63 -17.77 2.69
N VAL A 72 -12.07 -16.58 2.87
CA VAL A 72 -11.68 -15.71 1.75
C VAL A 72 -10.32 -16.15 1.22
N VAL A 73 -10.31 -16.89 0.10
CA VAL A 73 -9.07 -17.40 -0.51
C VAL A 73 -8.37 -16.34 -1.35
N GLN A 74 -9.12 -15.60 -2.16
CA GLN A 74 -8.56 -14.56 -3.01
C GLN A 74 -9.37 -13.28 -2.91
N ALA A 75 -8.67 -12.17 -2.71
CA ALA A 75 -9.23 -10.83 -2.66
C ALA A 75 -8.29 -9.90 -3.44
N THR A 76 -8.69 -9.44 -4.62
CA THR A 76 -7.86 -8.61 -5.51
C THR A 76 -8.60 -7.37 -6.00
N ALA A 77 -7.84 -6.29 -6.21
CA ALA A 77 -8.32 -5.04 -6.79
C ALA A 77 -7.51 -4.71 -8.04
N ASP A 78 -8.09 -4.94 -9.20
CA ASP A 78 -7.47 -4.69 -10.49
C ASP A 78 -7.72 -3.25 -10.94
N GLY A 79 -6.77 -2.69 -11.67
CA GLY A 79 -6.91 -1.35 -12.25
C GLY A 79 -7.95 -1.34 -13.36
N GLY A 80 -8.88 -0.39 -13.31
CA GLY A 80 -9.88 -0.18 -14.36
C GLY A 80 -9.56 1.02 -15.26
N PRO A 81 -10.43 1.32 -16.25
CA PRO A 81 -10.27 2.49 -17.10
C PRO A 81 -10.25 3.77 -16.27
N SER A 82 -9.39 4.70 -16.65
CA SER A 82 -9.19 5.96 -15.94
C SER A 82 -9.61 7.13 -16.81
N LEU A 83 -10.51 7.96 -16.29
CA LEU A 83 -10.93 9.18 -16.96
C LEU A 83 -9.88 10.27 -16.76
N LYS A 84 -9.43 10.89 -17.85
CA LYS A 84 -8.51 12.03 -17.83
C LYS A 84 -9.31 13.34 -17.84
N ARG A 85 -8.94 14.30 -16.99
CA ARG A 85 -9.48 15.67 -16.96
C ARG A 85 -8.32 16.65 -16.93
N VAL A 86 -8.41 17.73 -17.69
CA VAL A 86 -7.38 18.78 -17.72
C VAL A 86 -7.58 19.70 -16.52
N GLN A 87 -6.51 20.04 -15.82
CA GLN A 87 -6.49 21.01 -14.73
C GLN A 87 -5.51 22.14 -15.08
N PRO A 88 -5.98 23.40 -15.16
CA PRO A 88 -5.11 24.54 -15.42
C PRO A 88 -4.16 24.79 -14.24
N ARG A 89 -2.93 25.22 -14.53
CA ARG A 89 -1.88 25.55 -13.56
C ARG A 89 -1.17 26.85 -13.94
N ALA A 90 -0.35 27.37 -13.02
CA ALA A 90 0.40 28.60 -13.20
C ALA A 90 1.30 28.56 -14.45
N MET A 91 1.57 29.75 -15.01
CA MET A 91 2.43 29.96 -16.19
C MET A 91 1.95 29.22 -17.45
N GLY A 92 0.63 29.20 -17.72
CA GLY A 92 0.06 28.58 -18.93
C GLY A 92 0.22 27.06 -19.00
N ARG A 93 0.56 26.39 -17.90
CA ARG A 93 0.76 24.93 -17.85
C ARG A 93 -0.57 24.20 -17.64
N ALA A 94 -0.69 23.00 -18.19
CA ALA A 94 -1.85 22.13 -18.01
C ALA A 94 -1.43 20.74 -17.50
N PHE A 95 -2.05 20.29 -16.40
CA PHE A 95 -1.84 18.94 -15.84
C PHE A 95 -3.08 18.08 -16.05
N PHE A 96 -2.94 16.76 -15.92
CA PHE A 96 -4.05 15.82 -16.04
C PHE A 96 -4.39 15.18 -14.70
N ILE A 97 -5.63 15.33 -14.26
CA ILE A 97 -6.21 14.56 -13.16
C ILE A 97 -6.74 13.23 -13.73
N LYS A 98 -6.35 12.12 -13.12
CA LYS A 98 -6.84 10.78 -13.47
C LYS A 98 -7.87 10.31 -12.44
N HIS A 99 -9.14 10.27 -12.81
CA HIS A 99 -10.18 9.60 -12.02
C HIS A 99 -10.15 8.11 -12.32
N ARG A 100 -9.40 7.37 -11.50
CA ARG A 100 -9.19 5.94 -11.64
C ARG A 100 -10.43 5.16 -11.19
N THR A 101 -10.78 4.11 -11.93
CA THR A 101 -11.71 3.09 -11.47
C THR A 101 -10.96 1.79 -11.16
N SER A 102 -11.63 0.87 -10.48
CA SER A 102 -11.10 -0.46 -10.15
C SER A 102 -12.14 -1.55 -10.40
N HIS A 103 -11.65 -2.76 -10.60
CA HIS A 103 -12.45 -3.98 -10.56
C HIS A 103 -12.10 -4.74 -9.27
N LEU A 104 -13.11 -5.03 -8.45
CA LEU A 104 -12.92 -5.78 -7.21
C LEU A 104 -13.32 -7.23 -7.46
N THR A 105 -12.45 -8.17 -7.12
CA THR A 105 -12.72 -9.61 -7.18
C THR A 105 -12.52 -10.21 -5.80
N VAL A 106 -13.56 -10.87 -5.29
CA VAL A 106 -13.50 -11.64 -4.04
C VAL A 106 -13.88 -13.07 -4.36
N ALA A 107 -13.11 -14.03 -3.88
CA ALA A 107 -13.39 -15.45 -4.00
C ALA A 107 -13.40 -16.11 -2.62
N VAL A 108 -14.46 -16.87 -2.37
CA VAL A 108 -14.68 -17.67 -1.16
C VAL A 108 -14.51 -19.15 -1.50
N SER A 109 -14.01 -19.91 -0.54
CA SER A 109 -13.81 -21.35 -0.64
C SER A 109 -14.04 -21.99 0.71
N ASP A 110 -14.55 -23.21 0.69
CA ASP A 110 -14.67 -24.10 1.85
C ASP A 110 -13.42 -24.95 2.06
N GLU A 111 -12.60 -25.13 1.01
CA GLU A 111 -11.30 -25.76 1.19
C GLU A 111 -10.43 -24.84 2.05
N GLY A 112 -10.35 -25.21 3.33
CA GLY A 112 -9.41 -24.66 4.29
C GLY A 112 -8.05 -24.67 3.62
N ASN A 113 -7.42 -23.50 3.56
CA ASN A 113 -6.08 -23.38 3.06
C ASN A 113 -5.13 -24.08 4.04
N GLY A 114 -5.06 -25.41 3.91
CA GLY A 114 -4.12 -26.28 4.58
C GLY A 114 -2.76 -26.12 3.93
N SER A 115 -2.11 -24.98 4.17
CA SER A 115 -0.66 -24.91 4.05
C SER A 115 -0.06 -23.84 4.96
N ARG A 116 0.49 -24.34 6.08
CA ARG A 116 1.81 -24.01 6.63
C ARG A 116 2.05 -22.54 7.00
N LEU A 117 1.73 -22.20 8.24
CA LEU A 117 2.72 -21.53 9.07
C LEU A 117 3.05 -22.46 10.24
N ALA A 118 4.34 -22.74 10.40
CA ALA A 118 4.90 -23.49 11.51
C ALA A 118 4.40 -22.94 12.86
N PRO A 119 4.40 -23.76 13.94
CA PRO A 119 4.25 -23.22 15.29
C PRO A 119 5.21 -22.04 15.48
N PRO A 120 4.81 -20.96 16.17
CA PRO A 120 5.72 -19.90 16.54
C PRO A 120 6.97 -20.53 17.18
N PRO A 121 8.20 -20.15 16.81
CA PRO A 121 9.35 -20.47 17.64
C PRO A 121 9.20 -19.64 18.92
N GLU A 122 8.48 -20.18 19.89
CA GLU A 122 8.64 -19.80 21.28
C GLU A 122 10.13 -20.00 21.65
N GLN A 123 10.69 -18.97 22.28
CA GLN A 123 11.94 -19.01 23.03
C GLN A 123 13.23 -19.16 22.21
N ARG A 124 13.62 -18.07 21.53
CA ARG A 124 15.00 -17.60 21.68
C ARG A 124 15.00 -16.48 22.70
N GLU A 125 15.21 -16.88 23.95
CA GLU A 125 15.69 -15.98 24.99
C GLU A 125 16.80 -15.11 24.41
N ARG A 126 16.60 -13.80 24.45
CA ARG A 126 17.68 -12.85 24.18
C ARG A 126 18.63 -12.92 25.36
N THR A 127 19.63 -13.79 25.29
CA THR A 127 20.82 -13.64 26.12
C THR A 127 21.54 -12.38 25.63
N PRO A 128 21.72 -11.33 26.47
CA PRO A 128 22.47 -10.16 26.07
C PRO A 128 23.96 -10.45 26.30
N GLY A 129 24.75 -10.56 25.23
CA GLY A 129 26.19 -10.76 25.42
C GLY A 129 27.01 -10.78 24.15
N ALA A 130 28.01 -9.90 24.12
CA ALA A 130 29.21 -9.90 23.27
C ALA A 130 29.06 -9.40 21.82
N ARG A 131 29.35 -8.11 21.62
CA ARG A 131 30.16 -7.67 20.47
C ARG A 131 31.62 -8.01 20.76
N PRO A 132 32.38 -8.58 19.82
CA PRO A 132 33.81 -8.36 19.79
C PRO A 132 34.16 -7.28 18.76
N ALA A 133 34.68 -6.15 19.24
CA ALA A 133 35.84 -5.54 18.62
C ALA A 133 36.97 -6.58 18.71
N THR A 134 37.85 -6.80 17.73
CA THR A 134 38.97 -5.92 17.32
C THR A 134 39.77 -6.71 16.27
N ALA A 135 40.37 -6.05 15.26
CA ALA A 135 41.77 -6.23 14.84
C ALA A 135 42.01 -5.65 13.43
N ALA A 136 43.11 -4.90 13.31
CA ALA A 136 43.48 -4.08 12.17
C ALA A 136 44.65 -4.66 11.34
N ALA A 137 44.60 -4.40 10.02
CA ALA A 137 45.69 -4.00 9.10
C ALA A 137 46.74 -5.03 8.60
N PRO A 138 47.56 -4.76 7.54
CA PRO A 138 47.69 -3.58 6.65
C PRO A 138 47.79 -3.89 5.12
N ALA A 139 48.23 -2.88 4.35
CA ALA A 139 48.08 -2.61 2.91
C ALA A 139 49.15 -3.20 1.95
N GLU A 140 48.82 -3.22 0.64
CA GLU A 140 49.80 -3.17 -0.46
C GLU A 140 49.27 -2.36 -1.67
N THR A 141 50.20 -1.71 -2.36
CA THR A 141 50.09 -0.56 -3.27
C THR A 141 49.84 -0.95 -4.72
N ALA A 142 49.01 -0.19 -5.47
CA ALA A 142 49.13 -0.07 -6.93
C ALA A 142 48.61 1.29 -7.42
N GLU A 143 49.50 2.06 -8.06
CA GLU A 143 49.27 3.40 -8.60
C GLU A 143 48.56 3.41 -9.97
N ALA A 144 47.63 4.37 -10.12
CA ALA A 144 47.34 5.31 -11.23
C ALA A 144 47.21 4.81 -12.70
N LYS A 145 46.21 5.22 -13.52
CA LYS A 145 45.85 6.60 -13.97
C LYS A 145 44.48 6.61 -14.76
N PRO A 146 43.92 7.77 -15.20
CA PRO A 146 42.54 8.18 -14.87
C PRO A 146 41.63 8.53 -16.08
N ALA A 147 40.31 8.69 -15.87
CA ALA A 147 39.47 9.59 -16.69
C ALA A 147 38.09 9.95 -16.06
N ALA A 148 37.82 11.25 -16.06
CA ALA A 148 36.54 11.92 -16.32
C ALA A 148 35.44 12.07 -15.22
N ARG A 149 35.44 13.30 -14.67
CA ARG A 149 34.30 14.26 -14.60
C ARG A 149 33.57 14.41 -13.26
N ALA A 150 34.20 15.21 -12.39
CA ALA A 150 33.56 15.82 -11.23
C ALA A 150 32.59 16.95 -11.61
N ARG A 151 31.50 17.02 -10.85
CA ARG A 151 30.42 18.02 -10.89
C ARG A 151 30.91 19.29 -10.17
N PRO A 152 30.75 20.52 -10.70
CA PRO A 152 31.25 21.70 -10.01
C PRO A 152 30.36 22.05 -8.79
N PRO A 153 30.94 22.37 -7.62
CA PRO A 153 30.20 23.03 -6.55
C PRO A 153 30.00 24.50 -6.95
N ARG A 154 28.75 24.95 -7.00
CA ARG A 154 28.45 26.38 -7.13
C ARG A 154 28.80 27.06 -5.80
N GLY A 155 30.01 27.58 -5.73
CA GLY A 155 30.44 28.54 -4.72
C GLY A 155 29.59 29.81 -4.77
N GLY A 156 29.29 30.31 -3.58
CA GLY A 156 28.45 31.49 -3.37
C GLY A 156 29.17 32.82 -3.60
N GLY A 157 28.35 33.87 -3.54
CA GLY A 157 28.80 35.22 -3.27
C GLY A 157 28.02 36.27 -4.07
N LYS A 158 27.06 36.95 -3.43
CA LYS A 158 27.28 38.33 -2.98
C LYS A 158 26.04 38.92 -2.28
N THR A 159 26.33 39.45 -1.08
CA THR A 159 25.75 40.63 -0.42
C THR A 159 24.28 40.63 0.03
N ALA A 160 24.08 40.26 1.30
CA ALA A 160 22.98 40.75 2.12
C ALA A 160 23.24 42.24 2.46
N ALA A 161 22.33 43.13 2.04
CA ALA A 161 22.35 44.54 2.39
C ALA A 161 21.82 44.74 3.84
N PRO A 162 22.42 45.63 4.65
CA PRO A 162 21.91 45.93 5.98
C PRO A 162 20.68 46.85 5.89
N LYS A 163 19.60 46.49 6.59
CA LYS A 163 18.44 47.37 6.80
C LYS A 163 18.85 48.59 7.62
N ARG A 164 18.96 49.75 6.97
CA ARG A 164 18.92 51.07 7.62
C ARG A 164 17.49 51.63 7.55
N GLY A 165 17.08 52.28 8.63
CA GLY A 165 15.69 52.43 9.05
C GLY A 165 14.83 53.44 8.28
N ALA A 166 13.52 53.24 8.41
CA ALA A 166 12.52 54.28 8.20
C ALA A 166 12.23 54.93 9.55
N GLY A 167 12.45 56.24 9.61
CA GLY A 167 12.37 57.06 10.82
C GLY A 167 10.97 57.17 11.39
N LYS A 168 10.93 57.30 12.72
CA LYS A 168 9.87 58.02 13.43
C LYS A 168 9.87 59.47 12.95
N GLY A 169 8.75 59.92 12.40
CA GLY A 169 8.51 61.33 12.05
C GLY A 169 7.05 61.66 12.36
N LYS A 170 6.87 62.56 13.32
CA LYS A 170 5.59 63.14 13.78
C LYS A 170 4.87 63.90 12.65
N LYS A 171 3.58 63.64 12.44
CA LYS A 171 2.44 64.56 12.60
C LYS A 171 1.17 63.86 12.15
#